data_AF-A0A1V4VG67-F1
#
_entry.id   AF-A0A1V4VG67-F1
#
_cell.length_a   1.000
_cell.length_b   1.000
_cell.length_c   1.000
_cell.angle_alpha   90.00
_cell.angle_beta   90.00
_cell.angle_gamma   90.00
#
_symmetry.space_group_name_H-M   'P 1'
#
loop_
_entity.id
_entity.type
_entity.pdbx_description
1 polymer ?
#
loop_
_entity_poly.entity_id
_entity_poly.type
_entity_poly.pdbx_seq_one_letter_code
_entity_poly.pdbx_strand_id
1 'polypeptide(L)' 'MAGKDELTAHLSTILADLRNAIDSSVAIRSRGKAEAKTVALVWESFLSEFIGYIMKKRRETGQNLLEGISFHNIWRK' A
#
# COMPACT_ATOMS: atom_id res chain seq x y z
N MET A 1 16.66 -4.74 19.22
CA MET A 1 16.87 -5.62 18.04
C MET A 1 15.57 -6.28 17.60
N ALA A 2 14.75 -6.85 18.50
CA ALA A 2 13.49 -7.55 18.15
C ALA A 2 12.43 -6.75 17.34
N GLY A 3 12.14 -5.49 17.70
CA GLY A 3 10.99 -4.78 17.10
C GLY A 3 11.12 -4.42 15.62
N LYS A 4 12.34 -4.23 15.10
CA LYS A 4 12.54 -3.97 13.65
C LYS A 4 12.31 -5.24 12.83
N ASP A 5 12.80 -6.37 13.32
CA ASP A 5 12.73 -7.64 12.61
C ASP A 5 11.29 -8.16 12.57
N GLU A 6 10.54 -7.99 13.67
CA GLU A 6 9.11 -8.28 13.74
C GLU A 6 8.30 -7.41 12.76
N LEU A 7 8.55 -6.10 12.72
CA LEU A 7 7.91 -5.19 11.77
C LEU A 7 8.22 -5.58 10.32
N THR A 8 9.47 -5.95 10.04
CA THR A 8 9.91 -6.38 8.70
C THR A 8 9.22 -7.66 8.27
N ALA A 9 9.12 -8.65 9.17
CA ALA A 9 8.41 -9.90 8.91
C ALA A 9 6.92 -9.65 8.65
N HIS A 10 6.28 -8.82 9.48
CA HIS A 10 4.86 -8.50 9.32
C HIS A 10 4.57 -7.78 7.98
N LEU A 11 5.37 -6.77 7.63
CA LEU A 11 5.24 -6.08 6.35
C LEU A 11 5.53 -7.00 5.15
N SER A 12 6.42 -7.98 5.31
CA SER A 12 6.70 -8.96 4.25
C SER A 12 5.50 -9.88 3.98
N THR A 13 4.78 -10.30 5.03
CA THR A 13 3.53 -11.07 4.88
C THR A 13 2.45 -10.24 4.18
N ILE A 14 2.24 -8.99 4.61
CA ILE A 14 1.27 -8.08 3.97
C ILE A 14 1.60 -7.87 2.49
N LEU A 15 2.89 -7.73 2.15
CA LEU A 15 3.33 -7.59 0.77
C LEU A 15 3.02 -8.83 -0.08
N ALA A 16 3.06 -10.04 0.50
CA ALA A 16 2.67 -11.26 -0.21
C ALA A 16 1.17 -11.25 -0.56
N ASP A 17 0.32 -10.84 0.38
CA ASP A 17 -1.12 -10.72 0.13
C ASP A 17 -1.44 -9.61 -0.88
N LEU A 18 -0.73 -8.47 -0.79
CA LEU A 18 -0.87 -7.38 -1.76
C LEU A 18 -0.47 -7.80 -3.18
N ARG A 19 0.54 -8.67 -3.35
CA ARG A 19 0.90 -9.21 -4.67
C ARG A 19 -0.25 -9.98 -5.29
N ASN A 20 -0.90 -10.85 -4.52
CA ASN A 20 -2.07 -11.61 -4.99
C ASN A 20 -3.23 -10.68 -5.39
N ALA A 21 -3.45 -9.60 -4.62
CA ALA A 21 -4.45 -8.57 -4.95
C ALA A 21 -4.10 -7.81 -6.24
N ILE A 22 -2.82 -7.49 -6.47
CA ILE A 22 -2.32 -6.85 -7.69
C ILE A 22 -2.51 -7.77 -8.90
N ASP A 23 -2.11 -9.04 -8.80
CA ASP A 23 -2.23 -10.00 -9.90
C ASP A 23 -3.70 -10.19 -10.30
N SER A 24 -4.59 -10.31 -9.30
CA SER A 24 -6.03 -10.36 -9.50
C SER A 24 -6.56 -9.07 -10.16
N SER A 25 -6.08 -7.91 -9.72
CA SER A 25 -6.45 -6.61 -10.29
C SER A 25 -6.05 -6.50 -11.77
N VAL A 26 -4.86 -6.96 -12.15
CA VAL A 26 -4.40 -6.99 -13.54
C VAL A 26 -5.29 -7.89 -14.39
N ALA A 27 -5.60 -9.09 -13.89
CA ALA A 27 -6.47 -10.05 -14.58
C ALA A 27 -7.92 -9.56 -14.75
N ILE A 28 -8.43 -8.73 -13.83
CA ILE A 28 -9.74 -8.10 -13.96
C ILE A 28 -9.67 -6.91 -14.93
N ARG A 29 -8.65 -6.07 -14.78
CA ARG A 29 -8.47 -4.85 -15.59
C ARG A 29 -8.29 -5.15 -17.08
N SER A 30 -7.73 -6.31 -17.43
CA SER A 30 -7.57 -6.75 -18.83
C SER A 30 -8.90 -7.12 -19.52
N ARG A 31 -10.00 -7.30 -18.78
CA ARG A 31 -11.32 -7.69 -19.31
C ARG A 31 -12.07 -6.55 -20.00
N GLY A 32 -11.68 -5.29 -19.77
CA GLY A 32 -12.24 -4.14 -20.48
C GLY A 32 -12.26 -2.84 -19.68
N LYS A 33 -12.74 -1.76 -20.32
CA LYS A 33 -12.74 -0.39 -19.75
C LYS A 33 -13.61 -0.26 -18.50
N ALA A 34 -14.75 -0.96 -18.44
CA ALA A 34 -15.64 -0.94 -17.28
C ALA A 34 -14.97 -1.58 -16.06
N GLU A 35 -14.41 -2.78 -16.23
CA GLU A 35 -13.67 -3.49 -15.18
C GLU A 35 -12.43 -2.72 -14.71
N ALA A 36 -11.72 -2.07 -15.63
CA ALA A 36 -10.60 -1.19 -15.29
C ALA A 36 -11.01 -0.03 -14.37
N LYS A 37 -12.21 0.55 -14.59
CA LYS A 37 -12.76 1.59 -13.73
C LYS A 37 -13.15 1.03 -12.36
N THR A 38 -13.75 -0.15 -12.31
CA THR A 38 -14.09 -0.83 -11.04
C THR A 38 -12.83 -1.10 -10.21
N VAL A 39 -11.79 -1.64 -10.82
CA VAL A 39 -10.49 -1.87 -10.16
C VAL A 39 -9.91 -0.56 -9.63
N ALA A 40 -9.97 0.53 -10.41
CA ALA A 40 -9.49 1.83 -9.94
C ALA A 40 -10.22 2.31 -8.67
N LEU A 41 -11.55 2.20 -8.63
CA LEU A 41 -12.35 2.59 -7.45
C LEU A 41 -12.00 1.75 -6.21
N VAL A 42 -11.76 0.45 -6.37
CA VAL A 42 -11.34 -0.42 -5.27
C VAL A 42 -9.98 0.02 -4.72
N TRP A 43 -9.02 0.31 -5.60
CA TRP A 43 -7.70 0.82 -5.20
C TRP A 43 -7.77 2.22 -4.57
N GLU A 44 -8.64 3.11 -5.06
CA GLU A 44 -8.86 4.42 -4.46
C GLU A 44 -9.37 4.30 -3.02
N SER A 45 -10.33 3.40 -2.76
CA SER A 45 -10.85 3.15 -1.41
C SER A 45 -9.74 2.63 -0.48
N PHE A 46 -9.00 1.61 -0.91
CA PHE A 46 -7.90 1.03 -0.14
C PHE A 46 -6.82 2.07 0.19
N LEU A 47 -6.37 2.84 -0.82
CA LEU A 47 -5.32 3.85 -0.63
C LEU A 47 -5.78 4.98 0.29
N SER A 48 -7.05 5.37 0.20
CA SER A 48 -7.64 6.40 1.08
C SER A 48 -7.63 5.96 2.54
N GLU A 49 -8.01 4.71 2.83
CA GLU A 49 -7.97 4.15 4.17
C GLU A 49 -6.53 4.01 4.69
N PHE A 50 -5.64 3.44 3.87
CA PHE A 50 -4.24 3.21 4.24
C PHE A 50 -3.49 4.52 4.53
N ILE A 51 -3.50 5.46 3.58
CA ILE A 51 -2.84 6.77 3.74
C ILE A 51 -3.54 7.57 4.84
N GLY A 52 -4.88 7.50 4.91
CA GLY A 52 -5.66 8.13 5.96
C GLY A 52 -5.23 7.68 7.36
N TYR A 53 -4.97 6.39 7.53
CA TYR A 53 -4.48 5.84 8.81
C TYR A 53 -3.07 6.32 9.15
N ILE A 54 -2.14 6.36 8.18
CA ILE A 54 -0.80 6.94 8.38
C ILE A 54 -0.91 8.39 8.85
N MET A 55 -1.74 9.19 8.18
CA MET A 55 -1.94 10.60 8.52
C MET A 55 -2.65 10.79 9.87
N LYS A 56 -3.55 9.87 10.23
CA LYS A 56 -4.15 9.83 11.57
C LYS A 56 -3.08 9.56 12.63
N LYS A 57 -2.22 8.55 12.44
CA LYS A 57 -1.13 8.25 13.38
C LYS A 57 -0.12 9.36 13.51
N ARG A 58 0.20 10.06 12.42
CA ARG A 58 1.00 11.29 12.46
C ARG A 58 0.38 12.35 13.35
N ARG A 59 -0.93 12.59 13.23
CA ARG A 59 -1.66 13.57 14.07
C ARG A 59 -1.70 13.17 15.54
N GLU A 60 -1.85 11.87 15.82
CA GLU A 60 -1.94 11.35 17.20
C GLU A 60 -0.58 11.30 17.92
N THR A 61 0.51 11.02 17.20
CA THR A 61 1.81 10.71 17.82
C THR A 61 2.91 11.72 17.50
N GLY A 62 2.67 12.62 16.54
CA GLY A 62 3.68 13.50 15.97
C GLY A 62 4.67 12.80 15.02
N GLN A 63 4.67 11.47 14.94
CA GLN A 63 5.60 10.69 14.12
C GLN A 63 5.11 10.58 12.69
N ASN A 64 5.87 11.11 11.73
CA ASN A 64 5.55 11.00 10.31
C ASN A 64 6.24 9.79 9.68
N LEU A 65 5.51 8.70 9.47
CA LEU A 65 6.05 7.48 8.84
C LEU A 65 6.50 7.68 7.38
N LEU A 66 6.09 8.78 6.73
CA LEU A 66 6.54 9.12 5.37
C LEU A 66 7.81 9.99 5.38
N GLU A 67 8.20 10.51 6.55
CA GLU A 67 9.42 11.29 6.68
C GLU A 67 10.65 10.39 6.51
N GLY A 68 11.61 10.85 5.72
CA GLY A 68 12.80 10.06 5.37
C GLY A 68 12.57 9.00 4.28
N ILE A 69 11.33 8.79 3.80
CA ILE A 69 11.07 7.93 2.64
C ILE A 69 11.38 8.70 1.35
N SER A 70 12.38 8.22 0.61
CA SER A 70 12.64 8.72 -0.75
C SER A 70 11.81 7.94 -1.76
N PHE A 71 10.71 8.55 -2.22
CA PHE A 71 9.92 8.00 -3.33
C PHE A 71 10.75 7.92 -4.62
N HIS A 72 11.69 8.83 -4.85
CA HIS A 72 12.61 8.70 -5.99
C HIS A 72 13.37 7.37 -5.95
N ASN A 73 13.86 6.93 -4.79
CA ASN A 73 14.58 5.67 -4.65
C ASN A 73 13.67 4.44 -4.79
N ILE A 74 12.39 4.56 -4.45
CA ILE A 74 11.41 3.49 -4.61
C ILE A 74 11.12 3.22 -6.08
N TRP A 75 10.96 4.27 -6.89
CA TRP A 75 10.52 4.17 -8.28
C TRP A 75 11.67 3.94 -9.28
N ARG A 76 12.91 3.97 -8.79
CA ARG A 76 14.12 3.74 -9.60
C ARG A 76 14.58 2.27 -9.58
N LYS A 77 14.05 1.46 -8.66
CA LYS A 77 14.23 0.00 -8.67
C LYS A 77 13.38 -0.62 -9.76
#